data_AF-A0A538GKL1-F1
#
_entry.id   AF-A0A538GKL1-F1
#
_cell.length_a   1.000
_cell.length_b   1.000
_cell.length_c   1.000
_cell.angle_alpha   90.00
_cell.angle_beta   90.00
_cell.angle_gamma   90.00
#
_symmetry.space_group_name_H-M   'P 1'
#
loop_
_entity.id
_entity.type
_entity.pdbx_description
1 polymer ?
#
loop_
_entity_poly.entity_id
_entity_poly.type
_entity_poly.pdbx_seq_one_letter_code
_entity_poly.pdbx_strand_id
1 'polypeptide(L)'
;MPLTEDLRRVAEAAIRYAGPGEEVAGIVAAEPSADSRAYLCAYRAEDGETSWLVLDGEGKPVADRARVRETVSIAALVELAEETAGGGDLDEFRSQLVGLRLTENPAGIDEAEEATLALQEAIGGAPRVATPERLDAIGAATLRLERVLGGADSPFAVAMKEATATVDKLTRDVEAAYKLPLE
;
A
#
# COMPACT_ATOMS: atom_id res chain seq x y z
N MET A 1 -6.54 15.95 -11.34
CA MET A 1 -7.47 14.94 -11.91
C MET A 1 -7.82 13.97 -10.80
N PRO A 2 -9.07 13.47 -10.70
CA PRO A 2 -9.40 12.40 -9.76
C PRO A 2 -8.54 11.16 -10.01
N LEU A 3 -8.08 10.50 -8.94
CA LEU A 3 -7.19 9.33 -9.04
C LEU A 3 -7.76 8.22 -9.94
N THR A 4 -9.08 8.02 -9.92
CA THR A 4 -9.76 7.02 -10.76
C THR A 4 -9.60 7.32 -12.26
N GLU A 5 -9.63 8.59 -12.66
CA GLU A 5 -9.42 8.99 -14.05
C GLU A 5 -7.95 8.82 -14.45
N ASP A 6 -7.02 9.15 -13.54
CA ASP A 6 -5.60 8.88 -13.71
C ASP A 6 -5.31 7.39 -13.90
N LEU A 7 -5.84 6.53 -13.03
CA LEU A 7 -5.65 5.09 -13.11
C LEU A 7 -6.22 4.51 -14.41
N ARG A 8 -7.36 5.02 -14.89
CA ARG A 8 -7.92 4.60 -16.18
C ARG A 8 -6.99 4.94 -17.34
N ARG A 9 -6.51 6.18 -17.37
CA ARG A 9 -5.54 6.64 -18.39
C ARG A 9 -4.24 5.84 -18.35
N VAL A 10 -3.72 5.58 -17.16
CA VAL A 10 -2.50 4.79 -16.98
C VAL A 10 -2.72 3.33 -17.38
N ALA A 11 -3.88 2.73 -17.08
CA ALA A 11 -4.22 1.39 -17.55
C ALA A 11 -4.22 1.31 -19.08
N GLU A 12 -4.79 2.29 -19.77
CA GLU A 12 -4.75 2.37 -21.24
C GLU A 12 -3.33 2.53 -21.80
N ALA A 13 -2.44 3.22 -21.07
CA ALA A 13 -1.02 3.32 -21.42
C ALA A 13 -0.29 1.99 -21.16
N ALA A 14 -0.50 1.37 -20.00
CA ALA A 14 0.12 0.11 -19.57
C ALA A 14 -0.16 -1.03 -20.56
N ILE A 15 -1.39 -1.15 -21.04
CA ILE A 15 -1.78 -2.17 -22.04
C ILE A 15 -0.88 -2.14 -23.29
N ARG A 16 -0.36 -0.96 -23.69
CA ARG A 16 0.51 -0.83 -24.86
C ARG A 16 1.89 -1.46 -24.67
N TYR A 17 2.26 -1.72 -23.41
CA TYR A 17 3.52 -2.36 -23.04
C TYR A 17 3.35 -3.84 -22.70
N ALA A 18 2.13 -4.38 -22.71
CA ALA A 18 1.91 -5.81 -22.53
C ALA A 18 2.50 -6.59 -23.72
N GLY A 19 3.28 -7.62 -23.41
CA GLY A 19 3.77 -8.58 -24.38
C GLY A 19 2.68 -9.54 -24.86
N PRO A 20 2.99 -10.40 -25.84
CA PRO A 20 2.04 -11.42 -26.30
C PRO A 20 1.61 -12.35 -25.15
N GLY A 21 0.30 -12.45 -24.91
CA GLY A 21 -0.26 -13.28 -23.84
C GLY A 21 -0.12 -12.69 -22.42
N GLU A 22 0.47 -11.51 -22.27
CA GLU A 22 0.48 -10.82 -20.98
C GLU A 22 -0.76 -9.96 -20.80
N GLU A 23 -1.26 -9.90 -19.57
CA GLU A 23 -2.30 -8.97 -19.14
C GLU A 23 -1.79 -8.05 -18.02
N VAL A 24 -2.34 -6.83 -17.95
CA VAL A 24 -2.08 -5.93 -16.82
C VAL A 24 -2.83 -6.48 -15.60
N ALA A 25 -2.10 -7.07 -14.67
CA ALA A 25 -2.67 -7.72 -13.48
C ALA A 25 -2.99 -6.74 -12.36
N GLY A 26 -2.30 -5.61 -12.29
CA GLY A 26 -2.50 -4.61 -11.25
C GLY A 26 -1.71 -3.34 -11.49
N ILE A 27 -2.23 -2.22 -10.97
CA ILE A 27 -1.58 -0.91 -11.02
C ILE A 27 -1.68 -0.28 -9.63
N VAL A 28 -0.54 0.07 -9.06
CA VAL A 28 -0.44 0.79 -7.79
C VAL A 28 0.09 2.19 -8.05
N ALA A 29 -0.67 3.21 -7.67
CA ALA A 29 -0.22 4.59 -7.71
C ALA A 29 0.69 4.86 -6.50
N ALA A 30 1.85 5.45 -6.74
CA ALA A 30 2.84 5.76 -5.71
C ALA A 30 3.44 7.14 -5.95
N GLU A 31 3.77 7.83 -4.87
CA GLU A 31 4.39 9.14 -4.89
C GLU A 31 5.46 9.18 -3.78
N PRO A 32 6.69 8.71 -4.09
CA PRO A 32 7.79 8.62 -3.11
C PRO A 32 8.28 9.97 -2.56
N SER A 33 8.06 11.04 -3.33
CA SER A 33 8.33 12.43 -2.95
C SER A 33 7.28 13.34 -3.58
N ALA A 34 7.10 14.55 -3.04
CA ALA A 34 6.13 15.50 -3.56
C ALA A 34 6.28 15.69 -5.09
N ASP A 35 5.16 15.62 -5.81
CA ASP A 35 5.07 15.79 -7.27
C ASP A 35 5.79 14.71 -8.11
N SER A 36 6.19 13.58 -7.52
CA SER A 36 6.92 12.50 -8.22
C SER A 36 6.05 11.32 -8.65
N ARG A 37 4.73 11.52 -8.74
CA ARG A 37 3.74 10.46 -8.98
C ARG A 37 4.12 9.53 -10.12
N ALA A 38 4.08 8.24 -9.81
CA ALA A 38 4.36 7.14 -10.71
C ALA A 38 3.40 5.97 -10.42
N TYR A 39 3.39 5.01 -11.34
CA TYR A 39 2.46 3.90 -11.32
C TYR A 39 3.22 2.60 -11.55
N LEU A 40 3.31 1.77 -10.51
CA LEU A 40 3.86 0.43 -10.62
C LEU A 40 2.83 -0.48 -11.28
N CYS A 41 3.13 -0.96 -12.47
CA CYS A 41 2.29 -1.85 -13.25
C CYS A 41 2.86 -3.27 -13.22
N ALA A 42 2.03 -4.23 -12.82
CA ALA A 42 2.33 -5.66 -12.89
C ALA A 42 1.69 -6.25 -14.15
N TYR A 43 2.46 -7.05 -14.88
CA TYR A 43 2.02 -7.77 -16.06
C TYR A 43 2.15 -9.25 -15.79
N ARG A 44 1.08 -10.02 -16.00
CA ARG A 44 1.08 -11.46 -15.79
C ARG A 44 1.01 -12.18 -17.12
N ALA A 45 1.98 -13.04 -17.36
CA ALA A 45 1.99 -13.96 -18.51
C ALA A 45 1.11 -15.19 -18.24
N GLU A 46 0.75 -15.92 -19.30
CA GLU A 46 -0.08 -17.14 -19.20
C GLU A 46 0.55 -18.25 -18.36
N ASP A 47 1.89 -18.29 -18.28
CA ASP A 47 2.66 -19.24 -17.47
C ASP A 47 2.77 -18.84 -15.99
N GLY A 48 2.23 -17.67 -15.63
CA GLY A 48 2.25 -17.13 -14.28
C GLY A 48 3.45 -16.24 -13.95
N GLU A 49 4.43 -16.08 -14.86
CA GLU A 49 5.52 -15.14 -14.66
C GLU A 49 4.99 -13.70 -14.59
N THR A 50 5.60 -12.89 -13.71
CA THR A 50 5.22 -11.47 -13.54
C THR A 50 6.36 -10.58 -13.99
N SER A 51 6.09 -9.71 -14.96
CA SER A 51 6.99 -8.63 -15.38
C SER A 51 6.47 -7.28 -14.91
N TRP A 52 7.36 -6.29 -14.84
CA TRP A 52 7.07 -5.02 -14.17
C TRP A 52 7.44 -3.81 -15.02
N LEU A 53 6.63 -2.76 -14.93
CA LEU A 53 6.96 -1.46 -15.51
C LEU A 53 6.44 -0.33 -14.62
N VAL A 54 7.28 0.68 -14.38
CA VAL A 54 6.86 1.93 -13.77
C VAL A 54 6.54 2.93 -14.87
N LEU A 55 5.33 3.50 -14.82
CA LEU A 55 4.91 4.61 -15.67
C LEU A 55 4.91 5.91 -14.87
N ASP A 56 5.30 7.02 -15.47
CA ASP A 56 5.19 8.35 -14.87
C ASP A 56 3.77 8.93 -14.96
N GLY A 57 3.60 10.15 -14.46
CA GLY A 57 2.37 10.93 -14.54
C GLY A 57 1.81 11.11 -15.96
N GLU A 58 2.60 10.95 -17.02
CA GLU A 58 2.15 11.05 -18.41
C GLU A 58 1.86 9.66 -19.04
N GLY A 59 2.11 8.57 -18.31
CA GLY A 59 2.01 7.21 -18.83
C GLY A 59 3.24 6.78 -19.62
N LYS A 60 4.38 7.46 -19.44
CA LYS A 60 5.65 7.11 -20.09
C LYS A 60 6.48 6.19 -19.19
N PRO A 61 7.26 5.26 -19.77
CA PRO A 61 8.10 4.38 -18.99
C PRO A 61 9.22 5.11 -18.27
N VAL A 62 9.47 4.73 -17.02
CA VAL A 62 10.62 5.19 -16.24
C VAL A 62 11.77 4.20 -16.40
N ALA A 63 12.96 4.68 -16.78
CA ALA A 63 14.18 3.87 -16.92
C ALA A 63 15.20 4.10 -15.79
N ASP A 64 15.06 5.18 -15.03
CA ASP A 64 15.93 5.49 -13.89
C ASP A 64 15.74 4.44 -12.78
N ARG A 65 16.79 3.66 -12.48
CA ARG A 65 16.75 2.59 -11.46
C ARG A 65 16.40 3.12 -10.08
N ALA A 66 16.92 4.29 -9.69
CA ALA A 66 16.66 4.86 -8.37
C ALA A 66 15.18 5.22 -8.23
N ARG A 67 14.60 5.85 -9.26
CA ARG A 67 13.18 6.20 -9.27
C ARG A 67 12.26 4.98 -9.26
N VAL A 68 12.62 3.92 -9.99
CA VAL A 68 11.88 2.64 -9.95
C VAL A 68 11.91 2.05 -8.54
N ARG A 69 13.09 2.00 -7.92
CA ARG A 69 13.26 1.49 -6.55
C ARG A 69 12.44 2.25 -5.52
N GLU A 70 12.48 3.58 -5.56
CA GLU A 70 11.70 4.42 -4.66
C GLU A 70 10.19 4.18 -4.81
N THR A 71 9.72 4.10 -6.05
CA THR A 71 8.30 3.81 -6.39
C THR A 71 7.86 2.45 -5.85
N VAL A 72 8.66 1.41 -6.08
CA VAL A 72 8.37 0.05 -5.62
C VAL A 72 8.38 -0.01 -4.10
N SER A 73 9.38 0.63 -3.48
CA SER A 73 9.57 0.61 -2.03
C SER A 73 8.39 1.25 -1.30
N ILE A 74 7.97 2.45 -1.72
CA ILE A 74 6.83 3.10 -1.05
C ILE A 74 5.50 2.37 -1.31
N ALA A 75 5.30 1.86 -2.53
CA ALA A 75 4.12 1.06 -2.85
C ALA A 75 4.01 -0.18 -1.97
N ALA A 76 5.11 -0.92 -1.83
CA ALA A 76 5.15 -2.15 -1.04
C ALA A 76 5.03 -1.89 0.47
N LEU A 77 5.68 -0.84 0.99
CA LEU A 77 5.60 -0.49 2.41
C LEU A 77 4.20 -0.07 2.82
N VAL A 78 3.51 0.73 2.00
CA VAL A 78 2.13 1.15 2.28
C VAL A 78 1.18 -0.04 2.22
N GLU A 79 1.29 -0.89 1.19
CA GLU A 79 0.43 -2.08 1.07
C GLU A 79 0.58 -2.99 2.29
N LEU A 80 1.81 -3.27 2.71
CA LEU A 80 2.05 -4.10 3.89
C LEU A 80 1.60 -3.42 5.18
N ALA A 81 1.77 -2.10 5.32
CA ALA A 81 1.30 -1.38 6.49
C ALA A 81 -0.22 -1.49 6.63
N GLU A 82 -0.97 -1.41 5.53
CA GLU A 82 -2.43 -1.57 5.55
C GLU A 82 -2.84 -3.01 5.89
N GLU A 83 -2.16 -4.00 5.32
CA GLU A 83 -2.38 -5.42 5.64
C GLU A 83 -2.09 -5.70 7.13
N THR A 84 -0.99 -5.18 7.65
CA THR A 84 -0.55 -5.40 9.04
C THR A 84 -1.42 -4.65 10.04
N ALA A 85 -1.83 -3.42 9.72
CA ALA A 85 -2.57 -2.58 10.64
C ALA A 85 -4.04 -2.99 10.81
N GLY A 86 -4.61 -3.64 9.79
CA GLY A 86 -6.04 -3.88 9.81
C GLY A 86 -6.58 -4.93 8.87
N GLY A 87 -5.86 -5.31 7.80
CA GLY A 87 -6.09 -6.53 7.00
C GLY A 87 -7.50 -6.82 6.47
N GLY A 88 -8.47 -5.91 6.63
CA GLY A 88 -9.90 -6.17 6.46
C GLY A 88 -10.67 -6.57 7.73
N ASP A 89 -9.98 -6.84 8.85
CA ASP A 89 -10.58 -7.26 10.13
C ASP A 89 -11.08 -6.09 10.99
N LEU A 90 -10.75 -4.84 10.64
CA LEU A 90 -11.14 -3.67 11.45
C LEU A 90 -12.65 -3.47 11.55
N ASP A 91 -13.42 -3.83 10.52
CA ASP A 91 -14.88 -3.74 10.57
C ASP A 91 -15.48 -4.77 11.54
N GLU A 92 -14.91 -5.98 11.58
CA GLU A 92 -15.29 -6.99 12.56
C GLU A 92 -14.90 -6.54 13.97
N PHE A 93 -13.66 -6.07 14.14
CA PHE A 93 -13.17 -5.58 15.43
C PHE A 93 -14.03 -4.43 15.96
N ARG A 94 -14.40 -3.47 15.11
CA ARG A 94 -15.33 -2.39 15.47
C ARG A 94 -16.69 -2.92 15.89
N SER A 95 -17.23 -3.93 15.20
CA SER A 95 -18.49 -4.56 15.56
C SER A 95 -18.42 -5.23 16.94
N GLN A 96 -17.28 -5.85 17.26
CA GLN A 96 -17.02 -6.43 18.58
C GLN A 96 -16.95 -5.34 19.67
N LEU A 97 -16.28 -4.21 19.43
CA LEU A 97 -16.22 -3.08 20.37
C LEU A 97 -17.63 -2.52 20.68
N VAL A 98 -18.46 -2.33 19.65
CA VAL A 98 -19.85 -1.88 19.82
C VAL A 98 -20.65 -2.89 20.66
N GLY A 99 -20.49 -4.18 20.39
CA GLY A 99 -21.11 -5.24 21.20
C GLY A 99 -20.70 -5.14 22.68
N LEU A 100 -19.39 -5.03 22.93
CA LEU A 100 -18.83 -4.92 24.27
C LEU A 100 -19.30 -3.67 25.01
N ARG A 101 -19.42 -2.53 24.32
CA ARG A 101 -19.96 -1.29 24.89
C ARG A 101 -21.42 -1.46 25.34
N LEU A 102 -22.22 -2.16 24.55
CA LEU A 102 -23.64 -2.38 24.86
C LEU A 102 -23.86 -3.38 26.00
N THR A 103 -22.96 -4.34 26.19
CA THR A 103 -23.11 -5.40 27.22
C THR A 103 -22.39 -5.10 28.52
N GLU A 104 -21.16 -4.57 28.45
CA GLU A 104 -20.25 -4.45 29.59
C GLU A 104 -19.83 -3.01 29.88
N ASN A 105 -19.77 -2.15 28.84
CA ASN A 105 -19.35 -0.76 28.93
C ASN A 105 -18.06 -0.54 29.77
N PRO A 106 -16.95 -1.23 29.44
CA PRO A 106 -15.72 -1.12 30.20
C PRO A 106 -15.10 0.27 30.08
N ALA A 107 -14.30 0.67 31.07
CA ALA A 107 -13.53 1.90 30.99
C ALA A 107 -12.55 1.85 29.79
N GLY A 108 -12.45 2.94 29.03
CA GLY A 108 -11.59 3.02 27.84
C GLY A 108 -12.26 2.60 26.52
N ILE A 109 -13.52 2.15 26.54
CA ILE A 109 -14.21 1.65 25.34
C ILE A 109 -14.46 2.75 24.30
N ASP A 110 -14.77 3.97 24.73
CA ASP A 110 -15.00 5.11 23.84
C ASP A 110 -13.69 5.52 23.14
N GLU A 111 -12.58 5.56 23.87
CA GLU A 111 -11.25 5.82 23.32
C GLU A 111 -10.81 4.71 22.34
N ALA A 112 -11.19 3.46 22.60
CA ALA A 112 -10.90 2.33 21.72
C ALA A 112 -11.68 2.44 20.40
N GLU A 113 -12.99 2.74 20.47
CA GLU A 113 -13.81 3.00 19.28
C GLU A 113 -13.25 4.19 18.47
N GLU A 114 -12.86 5.29 19.11
CA GLU A 114 -12.27 6.45 18.44
C GLU A 114 -10.93 6.10 17.77
N ALA A 115 -10.05 5.35 18.44
CA ALA A 115 -8.77 4.94 17.88
C ALA A 115 -8.94 3.97 16.69
N THR A 116 -9.91 3.04 16.77
CA THR A 116 -10.26 2.16 15.65
C THR A 116 -10.78 2.96 14.46
N LEU A 117 -11.67 3.94 14.69
CA LEU A 117 -12.18 4.82 13.64
C LEU A 117 -11.04 5.61 12.96
N ALA A 118 -10.13 6.19 13.73
CA ALA A 118 -8.99 6.92 13.18
C ALA A 118 -8.09 6.03 12.32
N LEU A 119 -7.90 4.76 12.71
CA LEU A 119 -7.15 3.79 11.91
C LEU A 119 -7.90 3.41 10.62
N GLN A 120 -9.22 3.20 10.70
CA GLN A 120 -10.05 2.96 9.52
C GLN A 120 -9.97 4.13 8.53
N GLU A 121 -9.97 5.37 9.01
CA GLU A 121 -9.82 6.56 8.16
C GLU A 121 -8.43 6.66 7.53
N ALA A 122 -7.37 6.34 8.28
CA ALA A 122 -6.00 6.32 7.76
C ALA A 122 -5.81 5.26 6.65
N ILE A 123 -6.35 4.05 6.86
CA ILE A 123 -6.35 2.98 5.85
C ILE A 123 -7.29 3.31 4.70
N GLY A 124 -8.46 3.90 4.93
CA GLY A 124 -9.39 4.33 3.87
C GLY A 124 -9.77 3.22 2.86
N GLY A 125 -10.38 3.64 1.75
CA GLY A 125 -10.79 2.74 0.65
C GLY A 125 -9.93 2.88 -0.60
N ALA A 126 -9.89 1.84 -1.43
CA ALA A 126 -9.28 1.92 -2.75
C ALA A 126 -10.17 2.69 -3.76
N PRO A 127 -9.59 3.40 -4.76
CA PRO A 127 -8.16 3.55 -5.03
C PRO A 127 -7.48 4.62 -4.16
N ARG A 128 -6.18 4.42 -3.87
CA ARG A 128 -5.34 5.33 -3.07
C ARG A 128 -3.93 5.45 -3.65
N VAL A 129 -3.17 6.43 -3.17
CA VAL A 129 -1.79 6.67 -3.58
C VAL A 129 -0.89 6.31 -2.41
N ALA A 130 0.10 5.44 -2.66
CA ALA A 130 1.13 5.13 -1.69
C ALA A 130 2.07 6.32 -1.52
N THR A 131 2.11 6.90 -0.33
CA THR A 131 2.94 8.07 0.01
C THR A 131 3.61 7.86 1.37
N PRO A 132 4.76 8.48 1.64
CA PRO A 132 5.38 8.47 2.97
C PRO A 132 4.44 9.01 4.05
N GLU A 133 3.72 10.09 3.77
CA GLU A 133 2.78 10.71 4.71
C GLU A 133 1.65 9.75 5.10
N ARG A 134 1.19 8.93 4.16
CA ARG A 134 0.20 7.89 4.41
C ARG A 134 0.75 6.76 5.26
N LEU A 135 1.98 6.31 4.96
CA LEU A 135 2.66 5.29 5.76
C LEU A 135 2.79 5.74 7.22
N ASP A 136 3.19 7.00 7.44
CA ASP A 136 3.28 7.61 8.76
C ASP A 136 1.91 7.73 9.44
N ALA A 137 0.87 8.12 8.71
CA ALA A 137 -0.50 8.22 9.25
C ALA A 137 -1.04 6.87 9.72
N ILE A 138 -0.82 5.80 8.94
CA ILE A 138 -1.21 4.43 9.33
C ILE A 138 -0.44 4.02 10.58
N GLY A 139 0.90 4.20 10.60
CA GLY A 139 1.71 3.83 11.76
C GLY A 139 1.31 4.58 13.04
N ALA A 140 1.02 5.88 12.94
CA ALA A 140 0.57 6.68 14.07
C ALA A 140 -0.81 6.24 14.59
N ALA A 141 -1.75 5.93 13.69
CA ALA A 141 -3.09 5.47 14.07
C ALA A 141 -3.04 4.07 14.71
N THR A 142 -2.23 3.14 14.16
CA THR A 142 -2.05 1.81 14.74
C THR A 142 -1.43 1.88 16.13
N LEU A 143 -0.38 2.69 16.31
CA LEU A 143 0.26 2.89 17.60
C LEU A 143 -0.72 3.49 18.64
N ARG A 144 -1.60 4.39 18.21
CA ARG A 144 -2.67 4.93 19.09
C ARG A 144 -3.60 3.82 19.54
N LEU A 145 -4.06 2.98 18.62
CA LEU A 145 -4.95 1.86 18.93
C LEU A 145 -4.29 0.85 19.87
N GLU A 146 -3.06 0.42 19.58
CA GLU A 146 -2.30 -0.51 20.43
C GLU A 146 -2.17 0.00 21.87
N ARG A 147 -1.89 1.30 22.06
CA ARG A 147 -1.79 1.91 23.39
C ARG A 147 -3.11 1.93 24.15
N VAL A 148 -4.21 2.26 23.47
CA VAL A 148 -5.54 2.27 24.09
C VAL A 148 -5.94 0.86 24.53
N LEU A 149 -5.54 -0.16 23.76
CA LEU A 149 -5.74 -1.57 24.10
C LEU A 149 -4.75 -2.11 25.16
N GLY A 150 -3.85 -1.27 25.68
CA GLY A 150 -2.91 -1.63 26.74
C GLY A 150 -1.61 -2.29 26.26
N GLY A 151 -1.29 -2.19 24.96
CA GLY A 151 -0.02 -2.67 24.39
C GLY A 151 1.18 -1.89 24.92
N ALA A 152 2.15 -2.61 25.50
CA ALA A 152 3.42 -2.03 25.97
C ALA A 152 4.45 -1.88 24.83
N ASP A 153 4.42 -2.82 23.88
CA ASP A 153 5.20 -2.81 22.64
C ASP A 153 4.25 -2.69 21.44
N SER A 154 4.82 -2.39 20.26
CA SER A 154 4.06 -2.28 19.01
C SER A 154 4.34 -3.49 18.09
N PRO A 155 3.47 -4.50 18.06
CA PRO A 155 3.50 -5.58 17.07
C PRO A 155 3.60 -5.04 15.63
N PHE A 156 2.88 -3.95 15.33
CA PHE A 156 2.97 -3.29 14.04
C PHE A 156 4.40 -2.82 13.73
N ALA A 157 5.06 -2.13 14.68
CA ALA A 157 6.43 -1.67 14.47
C ALA A 157 7.43 -2.82 14.27
N VAL A 158 7.23 -3.95 14.95
CA VAL A 158 8.06 -5.15 14.76
C VAL A 158 7.86 -5.71 13.34
N ALA A 159 6.61 -5.87 12.90
CA ALA A 159 6.29 -6.35 11.56
C ALA A 159 6.85 -5.41 10.47
N MET A 160 6.70 -4.10 10.62
CA MET A 160 7.26 -3.11 9.67
C MET A 160 8.79 -3.12 9.63
N LYS A 161 9.46 -3.46 10.74
CA LYS A 161 10.91 -3.63 10.75
C LYS A 161 11.35 -4.86 9.96
N GLU A 162 10.65 -5.99 10.15
CA GLU A 162 10.92 -7.24 9.43
C GLU A 162 10.59 -7.12 7.93
N ALA A 163 9.57 -6.34 7.59
CA ALA A 163 9.15 -6.02 6.23
C ALA A 163 10.26 -5.50 5.33
N THR A 164 11.21 -4.74 5.88
CA THR A 164 12.27 -4.08 5.11
C THR A 164 13.01 -5.08 4.23
N ALA A 165 13.33 -6.27 4.77
CA ALA A 165 14.02 -7.31 4.00
C ALA A 165 13.16 -7.89 2.86
N THR A 166 11.84 -7.99 3.07
CA THR A 166 10.88 -8.43 2.06
C THR A 166 10.73 -7.40 0.95
N VAL A 167 10.64 -6.11 1.29
CA VAL A 167 10.57 -5.01 0.32
C VAL A 167 11.87 -4.90 -0.51
N ASP A 168 13.03 -5.08 0.13
CA ASP A 168 14.33 -5.12 -0.56
C ASP A 168 14.42 -6.31 -1.54
N LYS A 169 13.82 -7.44 -1.18
CA LYS A 169 13.73 -8.60 -2.09
C LYS A 169 12.80 -8.28 -3.26
N LEU A 170 11.59 -7.79 -3.00
CA LEU A 170 10.64 -7.42 -4.04
C LEU A 170 11.23 -6.40 -5.01
N THR A 171 11.93 -5.39 -4.51
CA THR A 171 12.60 -4.38 -5.35
C THR A 171 13.59 -5.03 -6.31
N ARG A 172 14.40 -5.99 -5.83
CA ARG A 172 15.34 -6.73 -6.69
C ARG A 172 14.62 -7.63 -7.71
N ASP A 173 13.53 -8.27 -7.30
CA ASP A 173 12.72 -9.08 -8.19
C ASP A 173 12.07 -8.22 -9.29
N VAL A 174 11.61 -7.01 -8.95
CA VAL A 174 11.10 -6.01 -9.90
C VAL A 174 12.20 -5.54 -10.86
N GLU A 175 13.39 -5.20 -10.36
CA GLU A 175 14.53 -4.80 -11.20
C GLU A 175 14.95 -5.94 -12.17
N ALA A 176 14.92 -7.20 -11.72
CA ALA A 176 15.29 -8.36 -12.52
C ALA A 176 14.25 -8.70 -13.62
N ALA A 177 12.97 -8.49 -13.34
CA ALA A 177 11.86 -8.73 -14.27
C ALA A 177 11.30 -7.43 -14.87
N TYR A 178 12.11 -6.36 -14.90
CA TYR A 178 11.71 -5.07 -15.44
C TYR A 178 11.65 -5.12 -16.98
N LYS A 179 10.60 -4.58 -17.58
CA LYS A 179 10.36 -4.72 -19.03
C LYS A 179 11.35 -3.94 -19.91
N LEU A 180 12.03 -2.95 -19.35
CA LEU A 180 12.97 -2.09 -20.08
C LEU A 180 14.37 -2.14 -19.45
N PRO A 181 15.43 -1.76 -20.18
CA PRO A 181 16.73 -1.53 -19.58
C PRO A 181 16.65 -0.42 -18.51
N LEU A 182 17.26 -0.68 -17.35
CA LEU A 182 17.40 0.29 -16.27
C LEU A 182 18.76 0.98 -16.33
N GLU A 183 18.76 2.31 -16.27
CA GLU A 183 19.95 3.17 -16.21
C GLU A 183 20.46 3.32 -14.77
#